data_AF-X1MD50-F1
#
_entry.id   AF-X1MD50-F1
#
_cell.length_a   1.000
_cell.length_b   1.000
_cell.length_c   1.000
_cell.angle_alpha   90.00
_cell.angle_beta   90.00
_cell.angle_gamma   90.00
#
_symmetry.space_group_name_H-M   'P 1'
#
loop_
_entity.id
_entity.type
_entity.pdbx_description
1 polymer ?
#
loop_
_entity_poly.entity_id
_entity_poly.type
_entity_poly.pdbx_seq_one_letter_code
_entity_poly.pdbx_strand_id
1 'polypeptide(L)' 'MSKKIGKVLIVDDNEDILLAGHLFLKQHFSLVHTEKNPNQI' A
#
# COMPACT_ATOMS: atom_id res chain seq x y z
N MET A 1 -7.39 16.49 6.82
CA MET A 1 -8.10 15.28 6.34
C MET A 1 -7.92 14.19 7.38
N SER A 2 -8.99 13.59 7.92
CA SER A 2 -8.82 12.45 8.85
C SER A 2 -8.43 11.21 8.04
N LYS A 3 -7.44 10.45 8.51
CA LYS A 3 -7.13 9.14 7.92
C LYS A 3 -8.35 8.23 8.03
N LYS A 4 -8.65 7.49 6.95
CA LYS A 4 -9.67 6.44 6.94
C LYS A 4 -9.19 5.27 7.81
N ILE A 5 -10.07 4.76 8.65
CA ILE A 5 -9.86 3.52 9.42
C ILE A 5 -10.03 2.37 8.43
N GLY A 6 -8.94 1.99 7.78
CA GLY A 6 -8.94 1.02 6.70
C GLY A 6 -7.52 0.53 6.42
N LYS A 7 -7.42 -0.73 5.99
CA LYS A 7 -6.17 -1.38 5.61
C LYS A 7 -6.16 -1.56 4.09
N VAL A 8 -5.04 -1.25 3.45
CA VAL A 8 -4.84 -1.44 2.02
C VAL A 8 -3.68 -2.41 1.81
N LEU A 9 -3.86 -3.36 0.89
CA LEU A 9 -2.83 -4.23 0.35
C LEU A 9 -2.64 -3.87 -1.13
N ILE A 10 -1.41 -3.60 -1.53
CA ILE A 10 -1.01 -3.38 -2.92
C ILE A 10 -0.11 -4.54 -3.32
N VAL A 11 -0.45 -5.22 -4.41
CA VAL A 11 0.36 -6.31 -4.97
C VAL A 11 0.66 -6.00 -6.42
N ASP A 12 1.95 -5.87 -6.75
CA ASP A 12 2.44 -5.49 -8.08
C ASP A 12 3.89 -5.98 -8.24
N ASP A 13 4.29 -6.39 -9.43
CA ASP A 13 5.66 -6.88 -9.68
C ASP A 13 6.68 -5.75 -9.89
N ASN A 14 6.22 -4.49 -9.96
CA ASN A 14 7.04 -3.30 -10.10
C ASN A 14 7.21 -2.54 -8.77
N GLU A 15 8.47 -2.46 -8.30
CA GLU A 15 8.82 -1.80 -7.04
C GLU A 15 8.54 -0.28 -7.04
N ASP A 16 8.67 0.39 -8.19
CA ASP A 16 8.39 1.82 -8.29
C ASP A 16 6.89 2.10 -8.10
N ILE A 17 6.03 1.22 -8.60
CA ILE A 17 4.57 1.30 -8.42
C ILE A 17 4.21 1.06 -6.95
N LEU A 18 4.79 0.04 -6.33
CA LEU A 18 4.59 -0.25 -4.90
C LEU A 18 5.00 0.95 -4.04
N LEU A 19 6.16 1.55 -4.31
CA LEU A 19 6.65 2.71 -3.57
C LEU A 19 5.73 3.93 -3.76
N ALA A 20 5.39 4.26 -5.01
CA ALA A 20 4.51 5.39 -5.33
C ALA A 20 3.13 5.23 -4.68
N GLY A 21 2.54 4.04 -4.77
CA GLY A 21 1.26 3.69 -4.15
C GLY A 21 1.31 3.81 -2.62
N HIS A 22 2.37 3.30 -1.98
CA HIS A 22 2.55 3.42 -0.54
C HIS A 22 2.65 4.89 -0.09
N LEU A 23 3.49 5.69 -0.76
CA LEU A 23 3.68 7.11 -0.44
C LEU A 23 2.39 7.91 -0.61
N PHE A 24 1.63 7.65 -1.67
CA PHE A 24 0.36 8.30 -1.92
C PHE A 24 -0.72 7.88 -0.90
N LEU A 25 -0.85 6.59 -0.58
CA LEU A 25 -1.97 6.09 0.22
C LEU A 25 -1.74 6.19 1.73
N LYS A 26 -0.50 6.21 2.22
CA LYS A 26 -0.21 6.29 3.67
C LYS A 26 -0.72 7.56 4.33
N GLN A 27 -0.96 8.63 3.56
CA GLN A 27 -1.56 9.87 4.06
C GLN A 27 -3.09 9.76 4.24
N HIS A 28 -3.73 8.78 3.58
CA HIS A 28 -5.19 8.61 3.55
C HIS A 28 -5.69 7.44 4.40
N PHE A 29 -4.88 6.40 4.62
CA PHE A 29 -5.27 5.17 5.32
C PHE A 29 -4.41 4.89 6.56
N SER A 30 -4.96 4.13 7.51
CA SER A 30 -4.26 3.75 8.74
C SER A 30 -3.13 2.73 8.52
N LEU A 31 -3.27 1.86 7.51
CA LEU A 31 -2.26 0.86 7.16
C LEU A 31 -2.24 0.67 5.65
N VAL A 32 -1.04 0.71 5.06
CA VAL A 32 -0.81 0.38 3.66
C VAL A 32 0.35 -0.61 3.61
N HIS A 33 0.04 -1.84 3.23
CA HIS A 33 1.01 -2.90 3.00
C HIS A 33 1.25 -3.04 1.49
N THR A 34 2.50 -3.27 1.12
CA THR A 34 2.93 -3.48 -0.26
C THR A 34 3.65 -4.82 -0.30
N GLU A 35 3.31 -5.64 -1.27
CA GLU A 35 3.96 -6.93 -1.49
C GLU A 35 4.24 -7.10 -2.99
N LYS A 36 5.41 -7.61 -3.33
CA LYS A 36 5.77 -7.94 -4.71
C LYS A 36 5.38 -9.36 -5.07
N ASN A 37 5.48 -10.27 -4.11
CA ASN A 37 5.19 -11.68 -4.28
C ASN A 37 3.88 -12.05 -3.58
N PRO A 38 2.81 -12.36 -4.33
CA PRO A 38 1.51 -12.75 -3.76
C PRO A 38 1.57 -13.96 -2.82
N ASN A 39 2.65 -14.75 -2.82
CA ASN A 39 2.80 -15.91 -1.94
C ASN A 39 3.35 -15.56 -0.55
N GLN A 40 3.65 -14.30 -0.27
CA GLN A 40 4.18 -13.83 1.03
C GLN A 40 3.10 -13.19 1.94
N ILE A 41 1.83 -13.24 1.53
CA ILE A 41 0.66 -12.73 2.26
C ILE A 41 -0.26 -13.84 2.77
#